data_AF-A0AA43L039-F1
#
_entry.id   AF-A0AA43L039-F1
#
_cell.length_a   1.000
_cell.length_b   1.000
_cell.length_c   1.000
_cell.angle_alpha   90.00
_cell.angle_beta   90.00
_cell.angle_gamma   90.00
#
_symmetry.space_group_name_H-M   'P 1'
#
loop_
_entity.id
_entity.type
_entity.pdbx_description
1 polymer ?
#
loop_
_entity_poly.entity_id
_entity_poly.type
_entity_poly.pdbx_seq_one_letter_code
_entity_poly.pdbx_strand_id
1 'polypeptide(L)'
;MILRDLKVKVPLLAGKKAGIKTVMITGDHVVTASAIAKELGILTDKKEAITGTELREMSDQELAERVTELSVYARVTPEDKIRIVKAWQKLAPLLR
;
A
#
# COMPACT_ATOMS: atom_id res chain seq x y z
N MET A 1 0.10 19.01 -6.79
CA MET A 1 0.98 18.01 -6.14
C MET A 1 1.00 18.25 -4.63
N ILE A 2 -0.14 18.06 -3.95
CA ILE A 2 -0.16 18.01 -2.49
C ILE A 2 -0.21 16.52 -2.16
N LEU A 3 0.95 15.96 -1.85
CA LEU A 3 1.11 14.61 -1.35
C LEU A 3 0.35 14.50 -0.01
N ARG A 4 -0.95 14.17 -0.08
CA ARG A 4 -1.74 13.70 1.07
C ARG A 4 -1.42 12.22 1.32
N ASP A 5 -0.13 11.90 1.35
CA ASP A 5 0.39 10.55 1.39
C ASP A 5 0.27 10.00 2.80
N LEU A 6 -0.49 8.92 2.96
CA LEU A 6 -0.39 8.11 4.15
C LEU A 6 0.82 7.18 3.99
N LYS A 7 1.97 7.56 4.56
CA LYS A 7 3.11 6.66 4.72
C LYS A 7 2.78 5.67 5.83
N VAL A 8 2.33 4.48 5.49
CA VAL A 8 2.17 3.40 6.47
C VAL A 8 3.52 2.73 6.64
N LYS A 9 4.03 2.72 7.87
CA LYS A 9 5.23 1.99 8.28
C LYS A 9 4.80 0.70 8.96
N VAL A 10 4.95 -0.42 8.27
CA VAL A 10 4.46 -1.71 8.76
C VAL A 10 5.63 -2.58 9.20
N PRO A 11 5.65 -3.08 10.46
CA PRO A 11 6.67 -4.02 10.90
C PRO A 11 6.54 -5.36 10.17
N LEU A 12 7.58 -5.77 9.47
CA LEU A 12 7.71 -7.14 8.94
C LEU A 12 8.20 -8.03 10.10
N LEU A 13 7.28 -8.72 10.78
CA LEU A 13 7.62 -9.59 11.93
C LEU A 13 8.03 -11.03 11.53
N ALA A 14 8.09 -11.34 10.24
CA ALA A 14 8.51 -12.65 9.76
C ALA A 14 10.04 -12.73 9.59
N GLY A 15 10.75 -13.08 10.67
CA GLY A 15 12.18 -13.45 10.62
C GLY A 15 13.14 -12.36 11.13
N LYS A 16 14.38 -12.78 11.45
CA LYS A 16 15.41 -12.09 12.25
C LYS A 16 15.87 -10.67 11.79
N LYS A 17 15.21 -10.02 10.84
CA LYS A 17 15.44 -8.61 10.48
C LYS A 17 14.11 -7.85 10.57
N ALA A 18 13.88 -7.18 11.70
CA ALA A 18 12.79 -6.22 11.83
C ALA A 18 12.98 -5.10 10.79
N GLY A 19 12.06 -5.00 9.84
CA GLY A 19 12.08 -4.00 8.77
C GLY A 19 10.75 -3.25 8.69
N ILE A 20 10.79 -2.04 8.15
CA ILE A 20 9.61 -1.23 7.89
C ILE A 20 9.39 -1.21 6.37
N LYS A 21 8.26 -1.75 5.90
CA LYS A 21 7.83 -1.50 4.51
C LYS A 21 7.17 -0.13 4.43
N THR A 22 7.58 0.69 3.46
CA THR A 22 6.89 1.95 3.12
C THR A 22 5.95 1.69 1.96
N VAL A 23 4.70 2.13 2.08
CA VAL A 23 3.71 2.10 1.00
C VAL A 23 3.21 3.51 0.68
N MET A 24 2.87 3.75 -0.59
CA MET A 24 2.29 5.01 -1.07
C MET A 24 0.79 4.83 -1.30
N ILE A 25 0.00 5.75 -0.75
CA ILE A 25 -1.47 5.75 -0.90
C ILE A 25 -1.88 7.17 -1.32
N THR A 26 -2.41 7.34 -2.53
CA THR A 26 -2.68 8.66 -3.14
C THR A 26 -3.98 8.70 -3.95
N GLY A 27 -4.52 9.91 -4.13
CA GLY A 27 -5.62 10.21 -5.05
C GLY A 27 -5.18 10.50 -6.49
N ASP A 28 -3.87 10.49 -6.76
CA ASP A 28 -3.31 10.73 -8.09
C ASP A 28 -3.52 9.53 -9.04
N HIS A 29 -3.28 9.75 -10.33
CA HIS A 29 -3.27 8.69 -11.33
C HIS A 29 -2.11 7.73 -11.13
N VAL A 30 -2.32 6.45 -11.44
CA VAL A 30 -1.33 5.38 -11.23
C VAL A 30 -0.02 5.66 -11.95
N VAL A 31 -0.04 6.25 -13.16
CA VAL A 31 1.17 6.58 -13.92
C VAL A 31 2.06 7.56 -13.15
N THR A 32 1.48 8.66 -12.67
CA THR A 32 2.19 9.68 -11.89
C THR A 32 2.66 9.13 -10.55
N ALA A 33 1.77 8.43 -9.83
CA ALA A 33 2.09 7.83 -8.54
C ALA A 33 3.24 6.81 -8.66
N SER A 34 3.21 5.95 -9.67
CA SER A 34 4.27 4.97 -9.94
C SER A 34 5.60 5.62 -10.32
N ALA A 35 5.59 6.72 -11.08
CA ALA A 35 6.81 7.45 -11.40
C ALA A 35 7.48 8.01 -10.12
N ILE A 36 6.70 8.72 -9.30
CA ILE A 36 7.19 9.28 -8.02
C ILE A 36 7.64 8.16 -7.08
N ALA A 37 6.86 7.08 -6.97
CA ALA A 37 7.18 5.96 -6.10
C ALA A 37 8.49 5.24 -6.51
N LYS A 38 8.79 5.18 -7.80
CA LYS A 38 10.09 4.64 -8.28
C LYS A 38 11.25 5.53 -7.89
N GLU A 39 11.13 6.84 -8.09
CA GLU A 39 12.16 7.81 -7.70
C GLU A 39 12.45 7.77 -6.20
N LEU A 40 11.41 7.54 -5.39
CA LEU A 40 11.53 7.41 -3.92
C LEU A 40 11.98 6.02 -3.46
N GLY A 41 12.21 5.06 -4.37
CA GLY A 41 12.57 3.69 -4.03
C GLY A 41 11.46 2.89 -3.33
N ILE A 42 10.21 3.35 -3.43
CA ILE A 42 9.02 2.67 -2.87
C ILE A 42 8.53 1.58 -3.82
N LEU A 43 8.59 1.83 -5.12
CA LEU A 43 8.11 0.91 -6.15
C LEU A 43 9.28 0.28 -6.90
N THR A 44 9.39 -1.05 -6.88
CA THR A 44 10.46 -1.77 -7.60
C THR A 44 9.98 -2.43 -8.88
N ASP A 45 8.78 -3.02 -8.85
CA ASP A 45 8.08 -3.58 -10.02
C ASP A 45 6.75 -2.85 -10.25
N LYS A 46 6.38 -2.63 -11.52
CA LYS A 46 5.09 -2.03 -11.86
C LYS A 46 3.89 -2.83 -11.32
N LYS A 47 4.03 -4.15 -11.15
CA LYS A 47 2.98 -5.05 -10.64
C LYS A 47 2.63 -4.80 -9.15
N GLU A 48 3.49 -4.09 -8.43
CA GLU A 48 3.23 -3.69 -7.03
C GLU A 48 2.34 -2.44 -6.93
N ALA A 49 1.94 -1.85 -8.07
CA ALA A 49 1.06 -0.70 -8.12
C ALA A 49 -0.34 -1.10 -8.60
N ILE A 50 -1.37 -0.68 -7.85
CA ILE A 50 -2.77 -0.86 -8.22
C ILE A 50 -3.56 0.43 -8.07
N THR A 51 -4.71 0.48 -8.71
CA THR A 51 -5.73 1.52 -8.59
C THR A 51 -6.77 1.18 -7.53
N GLY A 52 -7.51 2.19 -7.06
CA GLY A 52 -8.65 2.00 -6.17
C GLY A 52 -9.77 1.15 -6.81
N THR A 53 -9.88 1.12 -8.14
CA THR A 53 -10.84 0.24 -8.81
C THR A 53 -10.43 -1.22 -8.68
N GLU A 54 -9.18 -1.54 -9.03
CA GLU A 54 -8.63 -2.91 -8.87
C GLU A 54 -8.67 -3.35 -7.40
N LEU A 55 -8.41 -2.43 -6.47
CA LEU A 55 -8.55 -2.70 -5.03
C LEU A 55 -9.98 -3.13 -4.67
N ARG A 56 -11.00 -2.41 -5.15
CA ARG A 56 -12.40 -2.70 -4.84
C ARG A 56 -12.92 -3.98 -5.47
N GLU A 57 -12.29 -4.45 -6.54
CA GLU A 57 -12.56 -5.75 -7.15
C GLU A 57 -12.01 -6.91 -6.32
N MET A 58 -10.95 -6.68 -5.53
CA MET A 58 -10.44 -7.68 -4.59
C MET A 58 -11.39 -7.83 -3.41
N SER A 59 -11.61 -9.06 -2.96
CA SER A 59 -12.16 -9.38 -1.65
C SER A 59 -11.16 -9.04 -0.52
N ASP A 60 -11.65 -8.99 0.73
CA ASP A 60 -10.79 -8.71 1.89
C ASP A 60 -9.72 -9.78 2.12
N GLN A 61 -10.00 -11.02 1.70
CA GLN A 61 -9.07 -12.13 1.78
C GLN A 61 -7.96 -11.99 0.73
N GLU A 62 -8.33 -11.73 -0.52
CA GLU A 62 -7.35 -11.51 -1.61
C GLU A 62 -6.47 -10.29 -1.31
N LEU A 63 -7.06 -9.21 -0.79
CA LEU A 63 -6.29 -8.05 -0.38
C LEU A 63 -5.30 -8.42 0.74
N ALA A 64 -5.72 -9.16 1.76
CA ALA A 64 -4.84 -9.55 2.87
C ALA A 64 -3.66 -10.42 2.40
N GLU A 65 -3.87 -11.28 1.40
CA GLU A 65 -2.82 -12.12 0.82
C GLU A 65 -1.83 -11.31 -0.03
N ARG A 66 -2.32 -10.29 -0.75
CA ARG A 66 -1.50 -9.48 -1.65
C ARG A 66 -0.89 -8.23 -1.03
N VAL A 67 -1.38 -7.78 0.12
CA VAL A 67 -1.03 -6.46 0.69
C VAL A 67 0.48 -6.29 0.90
N THR A 68 1.20 -7.36 1.21
CA THR A 68 2.66 -7.36 1.40
C THR A 68 3.46 -7.22 0.11
N GLU A 69 2.86 -7.52 -1.03
CA GLU A 69 3.46 -7.39 -2.37
C GLU A 69 3.23 -5.99 -2.94
N LEU A 70 2.14 -5.34 -2.52
CA LEU A 70 1.75 -4.02 -3.03
C LEU A 70 2.53 -2.88 -2.35
N SER A 71 2.86 -1.88 -3.14
CA SER A 71 3.68 -0.72 -2.74
C SER A 71 3.03 0.62 -3.09
N VAL A 72 2.13 0.65 -4.07
CA VAL A 72 1.42 1.87 -4.51
C VAL A 72 -0.08 1.61 -4.68
N TYR A 73 -0.90 2.45 -4.06
CA TYR A 73 -2.35 2.48 -4.23
C TYR A 73 -2.77 3.86 -4.75
N ALA A 74 -3.18 3.91 -6.01
CA ALA A 74 -3.55 5.14 -6.71
C ALA A 74 -5.07 5.32 -6.80
N ARG A 75 -5.56 6.55 -6.96
CA ARG A 75 -7.00 6.87 -7.07
C ARG A 75 -7.86 6.27 -5.94
N VAL A 76 -7.34 6.24 -4.70
CA VAL A 76 -8.06 5.65 -3.56
C VAL A 76 -9.05 6.62 -2.91
N THR A 77 -10.19 6.12 -2.45
CA THR A 77 -11.17 6.85 -1.63
C THR A 77 -10.82 6.80 -0.13
N PRO A 78 -11.50 7.57 0.74
CA PRO A 78 -11.34 7.42 2.19
C PRO A 78 -11.62 5.99 2.69
N GLU A 79 -12.62 5.30 2.14
CA GLU A 79 -13.00 3.93 2.50
C GLU A 79 -11.90 2.93 2.11
N ASP A 80 -11.32 3.10 0.91
CA ASP A 80 -10.19 2.31 0.43
C ASP A 80 -8.99 2.41 1.40
N LYS A 81 -8.70 3.61 1.93
CA LYS A 81 -7.61 3.82 2.90
C LYS A 81 -7.83 3.02 4.17
N ILE A 82 -9.04 3.04 4.72
CA ILE A 82 -9.39 2.27 5.92
C ILE A 82 -9.18 0.77 5.65
N ARG A 83 -9.60 0.31 4.47
CA ARG A 83 -9.47 -1.08 4.05
C ARG A 83 -8.01 -1.53 3.92
N ILE A 84 -7.17 -0.71 3.29
CA ILE A 84 -5.71 -0.95 3.18
C ILE A 84 -5.07 -1.03 4.57
N VAL A 85 -5.38 -0.08 5.46
CA VAL A 85 -4.84 -0.07 6.83
C VAL A 85 -5.26 -1.33 7.59
N LYS A 86 -6.52 -1.74 7.49
CA LYS A 86 -7.01 -2.98 8.11
C LYS A 86 -6.30 -4.23 7.59
N ALA A 87 -6.05 -4.33 6.29
CA ALA A 87 -5.32 -5.45 5.70
C ALA A 87 -3.89 -5.56 6.28
N TRP A 88 -3.20 -4.43 6.41
CA TRP A 88 -1.88 -4.38 7.05
C TRP A 88 -1.90 -4.70 8.56
N GLN A 89 -2.90 -4.20 9.29
CA GLN A 89 -3.06 -4.48 10.73
C GLN A 89 -3.29 -5.97 11.03
N LYS A 90 -3.94 -6.72 10.13
CA LYS A 90 -4.11 -8.18 10.29
C LYS A 90 -2.78 -8.92 10.31
N LEU A 91 -1.78 -8.42 9.58
CA LEU A 91 -0.45 -9.04 9.48
C LEU A 91 0.50 -8.60 10.62
N ALA A 92 0.31 -7.39 11.13
CA ALA A 92 1.10 -6.83 12.22
C ALA A 92 0.17 -6.33 13.34
N PRO A 93 -0.20 -7.20 14.30
CA PRO A 93 -1.15 -6.88 15.39
C PRO A 93 -0.72 -5.72 16.30
N LEU A 94 0.51 -5.24 16.16
CA LEU A 94 1.12 -4.15 16.93
C LEU A 94 0.75 -2.74 16.41
N LEU A 95 0.03 -2.62 15.30
CA LEU A 95 -0.44 -1.34 14.74
C LEU A 95 -1.81 -0.94 15.30
N ARG A 96 -1.96 -0.96 16.64
CA ARG A 96 -3.14 -0.41 17.31
C ARG A 96 -2.95 1.06 17.63
#